data_AF-A0A960J0G5-F1
#
_entry.id   AF-A0A960J0G5-F1
#
_cell.length_a   1.000
_cell.length_b   1.000
_cell.length_c   1.000
_cell.angle_alpha   90.00
_cell.angle_beta   90.00
_cell.angle_gamma   90.00
#
_symmetry.space_group_name_H-M   'P 1'
#
loop_
_entity.id
_entity.type
_entity.pdbx_description
1 polymer ?
#
loop_
_entity_poly.entity_id
_entity_poly.type
_entity_poly.pdbx_seq_one_letter_code
_entity_poly.pdbx_strand_id
1 'polypeptide(L)'
;MSGPDRADRADSPSEVLGDWAAPKPRAGAEADAPARPGTGQRIAPSIGLLVVAAILALLGRELAAAIAVVASLAMAVASFASDAFVRAVHRLQHRVAHGVGVGLTVVLMVPVHYLVITPAGLIAKLFRVDTLRPTSGADGWQERSAEHRSRPRRGYTDERSTLAPESRSDRRWRTVRVVAAVLLVEALAVGIYVVVDERSTPQEEFQGVSGPGPRDSAALRDLPFVDELETQLGQAASGGVYTPTQDQSLRDFQSEYVNVTNRVRRSYETTAPGEPLDVWFFGGSTMFGFDGQRDDHTIPSEVVRLGEAEGRPIRARNFGAQGLTNYQETQIFAQLLVSGERPDLAVFYDGINDTALQLQNALAHRDVAGEPGQLQSDLLRGALVAAGVAGSDAPPSPLSPDNAPLPAGEVPLDRLVRDVVDVYADGIELSINLGNAYGVPVVHFWQPDLLTRTPLHPGEEELLEVQGMDELIYQSMRAFWARVRQALPPGVNDISDAYDAIEVPVLSDIVHVNEDGARAVAAAMYPVIAQYTPSAATPSGG
;
A
#
# COMPACT_ATOMS: atom_id res chain seq x y z
N MET A 1 -20.18 -35.37 78.17
CA MET A 1 -18.72 -35.38 78.37
C MET A 1 -18.12 -34.45 77.34
N SER A 2 -17.16 -33.66 77.78
CA SER A 2 -16.83 -32.31 77.31
C SER A 2 -16.13 -32.21 75.96
N GLY A 3 -16.45 -31.15 75.22
CA GLY A 3 -15.71 -30.62 74.06
C GLY A 3 -16.53 -29.54 73.35
N PRO A 4 -16.27 -28.23 73.53
CA PRO A 4 -17.21 -27.18 73.17
C PRO A 4 -16.87 -26.42 71.87
N ASP A 5 -17.95 -26.03 71.19
CA ASP A 5 -18.32 -24.73 70.60
C ASP A 5 -17.47 -23.95 69.56
N ARG A 6 -18.27 -23.47 68.58
CA ARG A 6 -18.15 -22.25 67.72
C ARG A 6 -17.07 -22.25 66.65
N ALA A 7 -17.24 -21.60 65.50
CA ALA A 7 -18.37 -21.08 64.72
C ALA A 7 -17.72 -20.54 63.42
N ASP A 8 -18.51 -20.53 62.35
CA ASP A 8 -18.47 -19.59 61.23
C ASP A 8 -17.39 -19.66 60.12
N ARG A 9 -17.96 -19.89 58.92
CA ARG A 9 -17.83 -19.15 57.65
C ARG A 9 -16.57 -19.30 56.78
N ALA A 10 -16.79 -20.04 55.69
CA ALA A 10 -16.70 -19.61 54.29
C ALA A 10 -15.49 -18.78 53.84
N ASP A 11 -14.53 -19.47 53.20
CA ASP A 11 -13.53 -18.88 52.32
C ASP A 11 -14.06 -18.76 50.88
N SER A 12 -14.00 -17.53 50.36
CA SER A 12 -13.90 -17.23 48.93
C SER A 12 -12.80 -16.16 48.78
N PRO A 13 -11.95 -16.22 47.73
CA PRO A 13 -10.68 -15.51 47.71
C PRO A 13 -10.76 -14.18 46.96
N SER A 14 -10.41 -13.06 47.61
CA SER A 14 -10.01 -11.82 46.93
C SER A 14 -9.45 -10.78 47.90
N GLU A 15 -8.50 -10.00 47.38
CA GLU A 15 -7.99 -8.71 47.89
C GLU A 15 -6.74 -8.73 48.78
N VAL A 16 -5.58 -8.82 48.12
CA VAL A 16 -4.33 -8.20 48.60
C VAL A 16 -4.29 -6.78 48.05
N LEU A 17 -4.76 -5.80 48.83
CA LEU A 17 -4.51 -4.38 48.63
C LEU A 17 -3.13 -4.05 49.20
N GLY A 18 -2.19 -3.69 48.32
CA GLY A 18 -0.84 -3.26 48.68
C GLY A 18 -0.85 -1.91 49.39
N ASP A 19 -0.50 -1.95 50.67
CA ASP A 19 -0.40 -0.82 51.58
C ASP A 19 0.78 0.11 51.18
N TRP A 20 0.49 1.23 50.51
CA TRP A 20 1.47 2.30 50.23
C TRP A 20 1.51 3.29 51.40
N ALA A 21 2.08 2.88 52.53
CA ALA A 21 2.60 3.80 53.55
C ALA A 21 3.53 3.06 54.50
N ALA A 22 4.84 3.14 54.27
CA ALA A 22 5.80 2.74 55.30
C ALA A 22 5.63 3.65 56.54
N PRO A 23 5.52 3.10 57.76
CA PRO A 23 5.39 3.91 58.96
C PRO A 23 6.69 4.67 59.25
N LYS A 24 6.58 5.97 59.58
CA LYS A 24 7.71 6.78 60.05
C LYS A 24 8.29 6.16 61.33
N PRO A 25 9.62 5.98 61.45
CA PRO A 25 10.21 5.52 62.69
C PRO A 25 10.10 6.59 63.78
N ARG A 26 9.76 6.15 64.99
CA ARG A 26 9.80 6.97 66.20
C ARG A 26 11.23 7.45 66.46
N ALA A 27 11.36 8.71 66.87
CA ALA A 27 12.64 9.30 67.23
C ALA A 27 13.26 8.55 68.43
N GLY A 28 14.45 7.98 68.22
CA GLY A 28 15.23 7.29 69.26
C GLY A 28 15.67 5.89 68.86
N ALA A 29 16.53 5.78 67.84
CA ALA A 29 17.34 4.59 67.60
C ALA A 29 18.70 5.04 67.06
N GLU A 30 19.77 4.51 67.64
CA GLU A 30 21.16 4.81 67.32
C GLU A 30 21.44 4.65 65.82
N ALA A 31 22.28 5.54 65.29
CA ALA A 31 22.68 5.53 63.88
C ALA A 31 23.56 4.31 63.60
N ASP A 32 22.94 3.21 63.15
CA ASP A 32 23.64 2.09 62.53
C ASP A 32 24.44 2.59 61.32
N ALA A 33 25.73 2.23 61.28
CA ALA A 33 26.58 2.51 60.13
C ALA A 33 25.97 1.91 58.85
N PRO A 34 25.98 2.62 57.71
CA PRO A 34 25.30 2.16 56.52
C PRO A 34 25.88 0.83 56.03
N ALA A 35 25.01 -0.17 55.90
CA ALA A 35 25.36 -1.51 55.43
C ALA A 35 26.13 -1.44 54.09
N ARG A 36 27.17 -2.27 53.94
CA ARG A 36 27.96 -2.34 52.70
C ARG A 36 27.06 -2.79 51.54
N PRO A 37 27.17 -2.16 50.35
CA PRO A 37 26.34 -2.54 49.21
C PRO A 37 26.68 -3.97 48.77
N GLY A 38 25.64 -4.81 48.67
CA GLY A 38 25.74 -6.21 48.28
C GLY A 38 26.08 -6.38 46.80
N THR A 39 26.51 -7.59 46.42
CA THR A 39 26.98 -7.91 45.06
C THR A 39 25.99 -7.51 43.96
N GLY A 40 24.68 -7.72 44.17
CA GLY A 40 23.64 -7.32 43.21
C GLY A 40 23.57 -5.81 42.98
N GLN A 41 23.78 -5.00 44.03
CA GLN A 41 23.77 -3.53 43.93
C GLN A 41 24.99 -2.98 43.18
N ARG A 42 26.09 -3.74 43.12
CA ARG A 42 27.31 -3.37 42.38
C ARG A 42 27.25 -3.69 40.90
N ILE A 43 26.45 -4.70 40.51
CA ILE A 43 26.32 -5.16 39.12
C ILE A 43 25.14 -4.46 38.41
N ALA A 44 24.12 -4.00 39.14
CA ALA A 44 22.96 -3.33 38.55
C ALA A 44 23.28 -2.17 37.57
N PRO A 45 24.28 -1.29 37.82
CA PRO A 45 24.60 -0.20 36.91
C PRO A 45 25.20 -0.64 35.56
N SER A 46 25.97 -1.74 35.54
CA SER A 46 26.60 -2.25 34.32
C SER A 46 25.60 -3.01 33.43
N ILE A 47 24.59 -3.66 34.04
CA ILE A 47 23.51 -4.33 33.30
C ILE A 47 22.74 -3.32 32.42
N GLY A 48 22.42 -2.13 32.94
CA GLY A 48 21.70 -1.11 32.17
C GLY A 48 22.44 -0.66 30.90
N LEU A 49 23.77 -0.48 30.99
CA LEU A 49 24.60 -0.12 29.83
C LEU A 49 24.76 -1.27 28.83
N LEU A 50 24.74 -2.53 29.29
CA LEU A 50 24.73 -3.71 28.41
C LEU A 50 23.42 -3.83 27.63
N VAL A 51 22.28 -3.53 28.26
CA VAL A 51 20.98 -3.48 27.56
C VAL A 51 20.98 -2.39 26.48
N VAL A 52 21.52 -1.20 26.79
CA VAL A 52 21.66 -0.11 25.81
C VAL A 52 22.59 -0.51 24.66
N ALA A 53 23.71 -1.19 24.95
CA ALA A 53 24.61 -1.68 23.92
C ALA A 53 23.92 -2.69 22.98
N ALA A 54 23.13 -3.62 23.53
CA ALA A 54 22.37 -4.59 22.74
C ALA A 54 21.34 -3.92 21.82
N ILE A 55 20.61 -2.91 22.33
CA ILE A 55 19.67 -2.14 21.51
C ILE A 55 20.39 -1.37 20.39
N LEU A 56 21.54 -0.76 20.67
CA LEU A 56 22.32 -0.04 19.67
C LEU A 56 22.90 -0.97 18.58
N ALA A 57 23.26 -2.19 18.94
CA ALA A 57 23.70 -3.21 18.00
C ALA A 57 22.55 -3.68 17.09
N LEU A 58 21.35 -3.92 17.66
CA LEU A 58 20.15 -4.26 16.88
C LEU A 58 19.72 -3.15 15.91
N LEU A 59 20.10 -1.89 16.19
CA LEU A 59 19.87 -0.73 15.33
C LEU A 59 21.05 -0.45 14.37
N GLY A 60 22.01 -1.38 14.22
CA GLY A 60 23.13 -1.26 13.29
C GLY A 60 24.20 -0.23 13.67
N ARG A 61 24.22 0.29 14.91
CA ARG A 61 25.19 1.30 15.37
C ARG A 61 26.37 0.66 16.11
N GLU A 62 27.16 -0.10 15.35
CA GLU A 62 28.34 -0.88 15.79
C GLU A 62 29.29 -0.10 16.72
N LEU A 63 29.72 1.10 16.32
CA LEU A 63 30.67 1.93 17.09
C LEU A 63 30.08 2.38 18.44
N ALA A 64 28.80 2.75 18.47
CA ALA A 64 28.13 3.21 19.69
C ALA A 64 27.87 2.06 20.66
N ALA A 65 27.54 0.88 20.14
CA ALA A 65 27.42 -0.34 20.93
C ALA A 65 28.77 -0.72 21.58
N ALA A 66 29.87 -0.68 20.82
CA ALA A 66 31.21 -0.94 21.34
C ALA A 66 31.61 0.02 22.47
N ILE A 67 31.33 1.33 22.31
CA ILE A 67 31.57 2.33 23.36
C ILE A 67 30.74 2.03 24.62
N ALA A 68 29.48 1.64 24.47
CA ALA A 68 28.59 1.31 25.59
C ALA A 68 29.05 0.04 26.35
N VAL A 69 29.59 -0.97 25.66
CA VAL A 69 30.18 -2.17 26.28
C VAL A 69 31.42 -1.80 27.10
N VAL A 70 32.32 -0.99 26.54
CA VAL A 70 33.53 -0.54 27.25
C VAL A 70 33.16 0.30 28.47
N ALA A 71 32.17 1.19 28.36
CA ALA A 71 31.66 1.97 29.48
C ALA A 71 31.03 1.09 30.56
N SER A 72 30.31 0.02 30.19
CA SER A 72 29.74 -0.95 31.13
C SER A 72 30.82 -1.69 31.92
N LEU A 73 31.90 -2.12 31.26
CA LEU A 73 33.02 -2.79 31.91
C LEU A 73 33.75 -1.85 32.88
N ALA A 74 34.01 -0.61 32.47
CA ALA A 74 34.60 0.41 33.34
C ALA A 74 33.71 0.70 34.57
N MET A 75 32.39 0.77 34.36
CA MET A 75 31.40 0.96 35.45
C MET A 75 31.40 -0.21 36.43
N ALA A 76 31.51 -1.45 35.94
CA ALA A 76 31.60 -2.64 36.79
C ALA A 76 32.88 -2.59 37.65
N VAL A 77 34.03 -2.32 37.05
CA VAL A 77 35.32 -2.21 37.77
C VAL A 77 35.26 -1.11 38.84
N ALA A 78 34.74 0.07 38.49
CA ALA A 78 34.59 1.17 39.44
C ALA A 78 33.61 0.85 40.60
N SER A 79 32.57 0.06 40.34
CA SER A 79 31.58 -0.36 41.33
C SER A 79 32.13 -1.38 42.34
N PHE A 80 33.13 -2.17 41.95
CA PHE A 80 33.85 -3.05 42.89
C PHE A 80 35.00 -2.34 43.61
N ALA A 81 35.54 -1.26 43.04
CA ALA A 81 36.63 -0.48 43.64
C ALA A 81 36.17 0.51 44.74
N SER A 82 34.92 0.99 44.72
CA SER A 82 34.48 2.02 45.68
C SER A 82 33.00 1.93 46.07
N ASP A 83 32.74 1.74 47.36
CA ASP A 83 31.39 1.79 47.94
C ASP A 83 30.76 3.20 47.84
N ALA A 84 31.59 4.24 47.84
CA ALA A 84 31.14 5.61 47.67
C ALA A 84 30.64 5.87 46.24
N PHE A 85 31.30 5.26 45.25
CA PHE A 85 30.92 5.34 43.85
C PHE A 85 29.57 4.66 43.59
N VAL A 86 29.38 3.43 44.09
CA VAL A 86 28.09 2.70 43.99
C VAL A 86 26.94 3.52 44.56
N ARG A 87 27.13 4.12 45.75
CA ARG A 87 26.11 4.99 46.36
C ARG A 87 25.86 6.27 45.57
N ALA A 88 26.87 6.85 44.94
CA ALA A 88 26.69 8.01 44.07
C ALA A 88 25.88 7.67 42.81
N VAL A 89 26.18 6.54 42.17
CA VAL A 89 25.47 6.06 40.97
C VAL A 89 24.02 5.72 41.28
N HIS A 90 23.72 5.01 42.38
CA HIS A 90 22.34 4.73 42.79
C HIS A 90 21.53 6.00 43.07
N ARG A 91 22.13 7.01 43.71
CA ARG A 91 21.47 8.31 43.93
C ARG A 91 21.19 9.04 42.63
N LEU A 92 22.10 8.97 41.65
CA LEU A 92 21.90 9.57 40.34
C LEU A 92 20.79 8.84 39.56
N GLN A 93 20.84 7.51 39.52
CA GLN A 93 19.82 6.67 38.88
C GLN A 93 18.43 6.93 39.46
N HIS A 94 18.31 7.03 40.79
CA HIS A 94 17.02 7.33 41.43
C HIS A 94 16.49 8.73 41.07
N ARG A 95 17.37 9.74 40.92
CA ARG A 95 16.97 11.09 40.47
C ARG A 95 16.50 11.09 39.02
N VAL A 96 17.22 10.38 38.15
CA VAL A 96 16.86 10.26 36.73
C VAL A 96 15.56 9.48 36.57
N ALA A 97 15.41 8.33 37.23
CA ALA A 97 14.19 7.52 37.18
C ALA A 97 12.97 8.30 37.70
N HIS A 98 13.14 9.09 38.77
CA HIS A 98 12.07 9.95 39.27
C HIS A 98 11.71 11.06 38.27
N GLY A 99 12.71 11.72 37.66
CA GLY A 99 12.48 12.74 36.63
C GLY A 99 11.79 12.19 35.38
N VAL A 100 12.22 11.02 34.89
CA VAL A 100 11.59 10.33 33.76
C VAL A 100 10.17 9.88 34.12
N GLY A 101 9.96 9.32 35.31
CA GLY A 101 8.63 8.92 35.77
C GLY A 101 7.66 10.09 35.85
N VAL A 102 8.09 11.25 36.36
CA VAL A 102 7.29 12.48 36.38
C VAL A 102 7.02 12.98 34.96
N GLY A 103 8.04 13.03 34.09
CA GLY A 103 7.88 13.46 32.70
C GLY A 103 6.91 12.57 31.92
N LEU A 104 7.08 11.25 32.02
CA LEU A 104 6.21 10.27 31.36
C LEU A 104 4.78 10.34 31.90
N THR A 105 4.61 10.51 33.22
CA THR A 105 3.28 10.70 33.82
C THR A 105 2.62 11.96 33.28
N VAL A 106 3.34 13.08 33.16
CA VAL A 106 2.80 14.31 32.58
C VAL A 106 2.44 14.11 31.11
N VAL A 107 3.35 13.54 30.31
CA VAL A 107 3.14 13.32 28.87
C VAL A 107 1.98 12.35 28.60
N LEU A 108 1.76 11.33 29.42
CA LEU A 108 0.69 10.36 29.23
C LEU A 108 -0.63 10.79 29.88
N MET A 109 -0.59 11.30 31.12
CA MET A 109 -1.81 11.65 31.86
C MET A 109 -2.42 12.97 31.41
N VAL A 110 -1.64 13.94 30.93
CA VAL A 110 -2.21 15.22 30.45
C VAL A 110 -3.12 14.98 29.23
N PRO A 111 -2.69 14.28 28.16
CA PRO A 111 -3.59 13.97 27.04
C PRO A 111 -4.78 13.14 27.47
N VAL A 112 -4.61 12.09 28.29
CA VAL A 112 -5.74 11.28 28.77
C VAL A 112 -6.73 12.12 29.58
N HIS A 113 -6.24 13.01 30.43
CA HIS A 113 -7.09 13.87 31.24
C HIS A 113 -7.88 14.85 30.38
N TYR A 114 -7.26 15.48 29.38
CA TYR A 114 -7.92 16.51 28.55
C TYR A 114 -8.71 15.95 27.37
N LEU A 115 -8.31 14.81 26.81
CA LEU A 115 -8.97 14.20 25.64
C LEU A 115 -10.05 13.19 26.05
N VAL A 116 -9.91 12.54 27.20
CA VAL A 116 -10.84 11.46 27.62
C VAL A 116 -11.63 11.87 28.86
N ILE A 117 -10.95 12.19 29.97
CA ILE A 117 -11.63 12.40 31.26
C ILE A 117 -12.44 13.70 31.26
N THR A 118 -11.86 14.80 30.78
CA THR A 118 -12.52 16.12 30.78
C THR A 118 -13.74 16.15 29.87
N PRO A 119 -13.70 15.65 28.61
CA PRO A 119 -14.87 15.61 27.74
C PRO A 119 -15.94 14.65 28.27
N ALA A 120 -15.56 13.47 28.75
CA ALA A 120 -16.50 12.52 29.35
C ALA A 120 -17.21 13.11 30.58
N GLY A 121 -16.47 13.80 31.46
CA GLY A 121 -17.03 14.50 32.62
C GLY A 121 -17.95 15.67 32.23
N LEU A 122 -17.60 16.41 31.17
CA LEU A 122 -18.42 17.50 30.65
C LEU A 122 -19.73 16.97 30.05
N ILE A 123 -19.66 15.90 29.28
CA ILE A 123 -20.80 15.19 28.69
C ILE A 123 -21.71 14.64 29.81
N ALA A 124 -21.15 13.91 30.77
CA ALA A 124 -21.90 13.38 31.91
C ALA A 124 -22.65 14.50 32.66
N LYS A 125 -22.00 15.65 32.88
CA LYS A 125 -22.60 16.82 33.51
C LYS A 125 -23.67 17.50 32.64
N LEU A 126 -23.47 17.56 31.32
CA LEU A 126 -24.42 18.15 30.36
C LEU A 126 -25.71 17.31 30.25
N PHE A 127 -25.59 15.99 30.32
CA PHE A 127 -26.71 15.04 30.25
C PHE A 127 -27.27 14.65 31.62
N ARG A 128 -26.74 15.21 32.73
CA ARG A 128 -27.07 14.84 34.12
C ARG A 128 -26.95 13.33 34.37
N VAL A 129 -26.02 12.67 33.69
CA VAL A 129 -25.68 11.26 33.90
C VAL A 129 -24.71 11.23 35.06
N ASP A 130 -25.20 10.76 36.20
CA ASP A 130 -24.41 10.65 37.42
C ASP A 130 -23.77 9.25 37.47
N THR A 131 -22.53 9.14 36.99
CA THR A 131 -21.81 7.86 36.83
C THR A 131 -21.47 7.19 38.16
N LEU A 132 -21.69 7.88 39.29
CA LEU A 132 -21.47 7.37 40.65
C LEU A 132 -22.77 6.98 41.36
N ARG A 133 -23.94 7.05 40.70
CA ARG A 133 -25.17 6.49 41.25
C ARG A 133 -25.19 4.98 41.12
N PRO A 134 -25.34 4.22 42.22
CA PRO A 134 -25.71 2.82 42.12
C PRO A 134 -27.12 2.76 41.51
N THR A 135 -27.29 2.04 40.41
CA THR A 135 -28.59 1.79 39.80
C THR A 135 -29.46 0.96 40.74
N SER A 136 -30.28 1.60 41.57
CA SER A 136 -31.32 0.92 42.35
C SER A 136 -32.49 0.58 41.43
N GLY A 137 -32.55 -0.68 40.98
CA GLY A 137 -33.74 -1.24 40.37
C GLY A 137 -34.85 -1.45 41.41
N ALA A 138 -36.04 -1.00 41.06
CA ALA A 138 -37.36 -1.48 41.50
C ALA A 138 -37.57 -1.78 43.00
N ASP A 139 -37.80 -0.73 43.80
CA ASP A 139 -39.05 -0.52 44.57
C ASP A 139 -38.93 0.73 45.45
N GLY A 140 -39.77 1.72 45.16
CA GLY A 140 -39.58 3.13 45.52
C GLY A 140 -39.96 3.56 46.93
N TRP A 141 -39.31 3.04 47.98
CA TRP A 141 -39.37 3.67 49.32
C TRP A 141 -38.02 3.66 50.04
N GLN A 142 -37.54 4.84 50.45
CA GLN A 142 -36.51 4.98 51.48
C GLN A 142 -37.19 5.17 52.84
N GLU A 143 -37.03 4.21 53.76
CA GLU A 143 -37.43 4.40 55.16
C GLU A 143 -36.57 5.48 55.82
N ARG A 144 -37.19 6.57 56.28
CA ARG A 144 -36.54 7.50 57.20
C ARG A 144 -36.45 6.84 58.57
N SER A 145 -35.24 6.52 59.02
CA SER A 145 -35.01 6.17 60.42
C SER A 145 -35.30 7.39 61.31
N ALA A 146 -36.15 7.21 62.32
CA ALA A 146 -36.64 8.26 63.22
C ALA A 146 -35.61 8.67 64.30
N GLU A 147 -34.31 8.48 64.04
CA GLU A 147 -33.26 8.82 64.99
C GLU A 147 -32.63 10.17 64.64
N HIS A 148 -32.86 11.15 65.52
CA HIS A 148 -32.18 12.43 65.49
C HIS A 148 -30.70 12.23 65.88
N ARG A 149 -29.84 11.91 64.90
CA ARG A 149 -28.39 11.83 65.11
C ARG A 149 -27.70 13.10 64.62
N SER A 150 -26.82 13.61 65.47
CA SER A 150 -26.07 14.86 65.30
C SER A 150 -25.23 14.88 64.02
N ARG A 151 -25.21 16.03 63.34
CA ARG A 151 -24.47 16.26 62.08
C ARG A 151 -22.99 15.84 62.21
N PRO A 152 -22.42 15.06 61.26
CA PRO A 152 -20.98 14.84 61.19
C PRO A 152 -20.23 16.10 60.76
N ARG A 153 -19.07 16.34 61.38
CA ARG A 153 -18.20 17.51 61.21
C ARG A 153 -17.33 17.52 59.93
N ARG A 154 -17.62 16.68 58.93
CA ARG A 154 -16.80 16.57 57.69
C ARG A 154 -17.69 16.73 56.44
N GLY A 155 -17.40 17.77 55.65
CA GLY A 155 -18.32 18.38 54.69
C GLY A 155 -18.24 17.88 53.25
N TYR A 156 -18.04 16.58 53.00
CA TYR A 156 -18.01 16.04 51.62
C TYR A 156 -19.05 14.96 51.33
N THR A 157 -20.02 14.77 52.21
CA THR A 157 -21.18 13.89 51.95
C THR A 157 -22.45 14.57 52.46
N ASP A 158 -22.97 15.49 51.68
CA ASP A 158 -24.37 15.95 51.75
C ASP A 158 -24.82 16.27 50.32
N GLU A 159 -25.44 15.29 49.64
CA GLU A 159 -26.10 15.49 48.35
C GLU A 159 -27.39 16.29 48.57
N ARG A 160 -27.23 17.59 48.75
CA ARG A 160 -28.32 18.56 48.61
C ARG A 160 -28.22 19.24 47.26
N SER A 161 -29.05 18.81 46.32
CA SER A 161 -29.86 19.77 45.56
C SER A 161 -31.07 19.08 44.93
N THR A 162 -32.14 19.20 45.69
CA THR A 162 -33.54 19.16 45.26
C THR A 162 -33.78 19.94 43.97
N LEU A 163 -34.47 19.29 43.04
CA LEU A 163 -34.98 19.80 41.78
C LEU A 163 -35.72 21.16 41.94
N ALA A 164 -35.27 22.20 41.24
CA ALA A 164 -36.10 23.36 40.90
C ALA A 164 -36.66 23.16 39.48
N PRO A 165 -37.93 23.46 39.21
CA PRO A 165 -38.52 23.27 37.88
C PRO A 165 -37.91 24.27 36.87
N GLU A 166 -37.45 23.76 35.74
CA GLU A 166 -36.76 24.50 34.68
C GLU A 166 -37.64 25.62 34.09
N SER A 167 -37.12 26.85 34.01
CA SER A 167 -37.80 27.95 33.33
C SER A 167 -37.56 27.90 31.82
N ARG A 168 -38.47 28.47 31.02
CA ARG A 168 -38.34 28.55 29.54
C ARG A 168 -37.04 29.23 29.05
N SER A 169 -36.35 29.98 29.91
CA SER A 169 -35.02 30.58 29.65
C SER A 169 -33.91 29.53 29.58
N ASP A 170 -33.98 28.47 30.40
CA ASP A 170 -32.94 27.42 30.44
C ASP A 170 -32.94 26.55 29.19
N ARG A 171 -34.10 26.38 28.54
CA ARG A 171 -34.22 25.57 27.32
C ARG A 171 -33.49 26.22 26.13
N ARG A 172 -33.54 27.56 26.00
CA ARG A 172 -32.80 28.29 24.95
C ARG A 172 -31.29 28.19 25.15
N TRP A 173 -30.81 28.36 26.38
CA TRP A 173 -29.39 28.23 26.69
C TRP A 173 -28.89 26.78 26.59
N ARG A 174 -29.75 25.80 26.85
CA ARG A 174 -29.45 24.38 26.68
C ARG A 174 -29.28 24.01 25.21
N THR A 175 -30.15 24.52 24.31
CA THR A 175 -29.96 24.34 22.86
C THR A 175 -28.68 25.02 22.37
N VAL A 176 -28.38 26.25 22.82
CA VAL A 176 -27.14 26.94 22.47
C VAL A 176 -25.90 26.17 22.94
N ARG A 177 -25.92 25.60 24.16
CA ARG A 177 -24.80 24.80 24.68
C ARG A 177 -24.63 23.45 23.97
N VAL A 178 -25.73 22.82 23.56
CA VAL A 178 -25.68 21.58 22.76
C VAL A 178 -25.14 21.87 21.37
N VAL A 179 -25.60 22.93 20.71
CA VAL A 179 -25.08 23.35 19.39
C VAL A 179 -23.60 23.72 19.50
N ALA A 180 -23.18 24.45 20.54
CA ALA A 180 -21.77 24.76 20.76
C ALA A 180 -20.92 23.50 21.04
N ALA A 181 -21.45 22.52 21.77
CA ALA A 181 -20.76 21.25 22.01
C ALA A 181 -20.65 20.40 20.75
N VAL A 182 -21.70 20.35 19.91
CA VAL A 182 -21.67 19.66 18.61
C VAL A 182 -20.69 20.35 17.66
N LEU A 183 -20.70 21.69 17.58
CA LEU A 183 -19.73 22.44 16.78
C LEU A 183 -18.29 22.25 17.26
N LEU A 184 -18.08 22.08 18.57
CA LEU A 184 -16.76 21.79 19.12
C LEU A 184 -16.31 20.36 18.79
N VAL A 185 -17.22 19.37 18.83
CA VAL A 185 -16.94 17.99 18.42
C VAL A 185 -16.70 17.90 16.92
N GLU A 186 -17.47 18.61 16.10
CA GLU A 186 -17.25 18.76 14.65
C GLU A 186 -15.92 19.45 14.37
N ALA A 187 -15.58 20.56 15.04
CA ALA A 187 -14.28 21.21 14.87
C ALA A 187 -13.12 20.32 15.32
N LEU A 188 -13.32 19.48 16.35
CA LEU A 188 -12.33 18.51 16.78
C LEU A 188 -12.24 17.33 15.80
N ALA A 189 -13.35 16.89 15.22
CA ALA A 189 -13.40 15.84 14.20
C ALA A 189 -12.79 16.33 12.88
N VAL A 190 -13.00 17.60 12.50
CA VAL A 190 -12.34 18.27 11.37
C VAL A 190 -10.87 18.49 11.67
N GLY A 191 -10.49 18.87 12.90
CA GLY A 191 -9.08 18.98 13.30
C GLY A 191 -8.37 17.63 13.30
N ILE A 192 -9.06 16.57 13.75
CA ILE A 192 -8.57 15.19 13.65
C ILE A 192 -8.56 14.76 12.19
N TYR A 193 -9.55 15.10 11.38
CA TYR A 193 -9.55 14.83 9.94
C TYR A 193 -8.40 15.55 9.26
N VAL A 194 -8.10 16.83 9.54
CA VAL A 194 -6.97 17.55 8.93
C VAL A 194 -5.63 17.00 9.42
N VAL A 195 -5.49 16.66 10.71
CA VAL A 195 -4.26 16.07 11.25
C VAL A 195 -4.09 14.61 10.81
N VAL A 196 -5.19 13.90 10.56
CA VAL A 196 -5.20 12.56 9.99
C VAL A 196 -4.97 12.67 8.50
N ASP A 197 -5.60 13.55 7.73
CA ASP A 197 -5.41 13.79 6.29
C ASP A 197 -3.99 14.26 5.97
N GLU A 198 -3.38 15.11 6.82
CA GLU A 198 -1.95 15.44 6.77
C GLU A 198 -1.02 14.25 7.14
N ARG A 199 -1.56 13.14 7.66
CA ARG A 199 -0.79 11.96 8.14
C ARG A 199 -1.25 10.60 7.61
N SER A 200 -2.39 10.52 6.95
CA SER A 200 -3.05 9.34 6.41
C SER A 200 -2.67 9.35 4.97
N THR A 201 -1.76 8.44 4.67
CA THR A 201 -0.80 8.51 3.59
C THR A 201 0.05 9.79 3.70
N PRO A 202 1.33 9.68 4.10
CA PRO A 202 2.29 10.11 3.09
C PRO A 202 1.78 9.42 1.82
N GLN A 203 1.32 10.19 0.83
CA GLN A 203 1.91 9.90 -0.46
C GLN A 203 3.39 9.83 -0.09
N GLU A 204 3.93 8.62 0.01
CA GLU A 204 5.15 8.44 -0.74
C GLU A 204 4.75 9.01 -2.11
N GLU A 205 4.98 10.34 -2.27
CA GLU A 205 5.69 10.81 -3.43
C GLU A 205 6.65 9.68 -3.62
N PHE A 206 6.31 8.82 -4.58
CA PHE A 206 7.27 7.98 -5.23
C PHE A 206 8.38 9.00 -5.45
N GLN A 207 9.40 8.96 -4.58
CA GLN A 207 10.56 9.79 -4.75
C GLN A 207 11.16 9.12 -5.94
N GLY A 208 10.63 9.52 -7.11
CA GLY A 208 11.10 9.12 -8.40
C GLY A 208 12.58 9.29 -8.26
N VAL A 209 13.28 8.18 -8.55
CA VAL A 209 14.71 8.18 -8.80
C VAL A 209 15.01 9.55 -9.42
N SER A 210 15.72 10.39 -8.68
CA SER A 210 15.91 11.79 -9.04
C SER A 210 16.76 11.83 -10.30
N GLY A 211 16.10 11.68 -11.43
CA GLY A 211 16.60 11.54 -12.77
C GLY A 211 15.54 12.10 -13.73
N PRO A 212 15.90 12.28 -15.02
CA PRO A 212 14.96 12.78 -16.02
C PRO A 212 13.74 11.85 -16.10
N GLY A 213 12.54 12.41 -16.08
CA GLY A 213 11.30 11.65 -16.29
C GLY A 213 11.11 11.32 -17.78
N PRO A 214 10.09 10.52 -18.16
CA PRO A 214 9.85 10.16 -19.56
C PRO A 214 9.81 11.38 -20.50
N ARG A 215 9.20 12.51 -20.08
CA ARG A 215 9.24 13.81 -20.81
C ARG A 215 10.61 14.31 -21.22
N ASP A 216 11.66 14.00 -20.48
CA ASP A 216 12.99 14.55 -20.72
C ASP A 216 13.73 13.74 -21.81
N SER A 217 13.17 12.59 -22.22
CA SER A 217 13.69 11.76 -23.30
C SER A 217 13.71 12.49 -24.64
N ALA A 218 14.68 12.14 -25.50
CA ALA A 218 14.74 12.65 -26.87
C ALA A 218 13.46 12.41 -27.70
N ALA A 219 12.66 11.39 -27.36
CA ALA A 219 11.40 11.08 -28.04
C ALA A 219 10.26 12.07 -27.70
N LEU A 220 10.31 12.74 -26.55
CA LEU A 220 9.19 13.52 -26.02
C LEU A 220 9.52 15.00 -25.74
N ARG A 221 10.76 15.34 -25.36
CA ARG A 221 11.13 16.65 -24.81
C ARG A 221 10.83 17.87 -25.70
N ASP A 222 10.76 17.67 -27.01
CA ASP A 222 10.55 18.73 -27.99
C ASP A 222 9.06 18.84 -28.44
N LEU A 223 8.17 17.99 -27.90
CA LEU A 223 6.75 18.01 -28.23
C LEU A 223 6.04 19.14 -27.45
N PRO A 224 5.26 20.01 -28.13
CA PRO A 224 4.68 21.20 -27.50
C PRO A 224 3.58 20.89 -26.47
N PHE A 225 3.07 19.67 -26.45
CA PHE A 225 1.98 19.21 -25.59
C PHE A 225 2.43 18.22 -24.50
N VAL A 226 3.73 17.87 -24.42
CA VAL A 226 4.21 16.78 -23.56
C VAL A 226 3.88 16.98 -22.08
N ASP A 227 4.12 18.18 -21.54
CA ASP A 227 3.88 18.46 -20.12
C ASP A 227 2.39 18.27 -19.74
N GLU A 228 1.50 18.73 -20.61
CA GLU A 228 0.07 18.59 -20.40
C GLU A 228 -0.39 17.15 -20.61
N LEU A 229 0.13 16.47 -21.63
CA LEU A 229 -0.16 15.06 -21.92
C LEU A 229 0.26 14.15 -20.75
N GLU A 230 1.50 14.25 -20.26
CA GLU A 230 1.96 13.45 -19.12
C GLU A 230 1.14 13.71 -17.87
N THR A 231 0.78 14.98 -17.61
CA THR A 231 -0.11 15.33 -16.50
C THR A 231 -1.46 14.63 -16.63
N GLN A 232 -2.06 14.65 -17.82
CA GLN A 232 -3.36 14.01 -18.07
C GLN A 232 -3.26 12.48 -18.00
N LEU A 233 -2.19 11.86 -18.51
CA LEU A 233 -1.94 10.42 -18.41
C LEU A 233 -1.75 9.99 -16.94
N GLY A 234 -0.97 10.74 -16.16
CA GLY A 234 -0.79 10.49 -14.72
C GLY A 234 -2.10 10.64 -13.93
N GLN A 235 -2.94 11.60 -14.27
CA GLN A 235 -4.28 11.74 -13.67
C GLN A 235 -5.21 10.58 -14.03
N ALA A 236 -5.21 10.14 -15.29
CA ALA A 236 -5.96 8.96 -15.72
C ALA A 236 -5.52 7.68 -14.97
N ALA A 237 -4.21 7.52 -14.72
CA ALA A 237 -3.64 6.38 -14.01
C ALA A 237 -3.91 6.39 -12.49
N SER A 238 -3.70 7.54 -11.84
CA SER A 238 -3.83 7.70 -10.37
C SER A 238 -5.27 7.50 -9.86
N GLY A 239 -6.25 7.50 -10.77
CA GLY A 239 -7.64 7.21 -10.47
C GLY A 239 -7.98 5.72 -10.34
N GLY A 240 -7.04 4.78 -10.34
CA GLY A 240 -7.36 3.33 -10.32
C GLY A 240 -8.37 2.88 -9.25
N VAL A 241 -9.23 1.92 -9.57
CA VAL A 241 -10.13 1.23 -8.62
C VAL A 241 -9.66 -0.19 -8.45
N TYR A 242 -9.46 -0.62 -7.20
CA TYR A 242 -9.18 -2.02 -6.92
C TYR A 242 -10.24 -2.92 -7.56
N THR A 243 -9.80 -3.81 -8.43
CA THR A 243 -10.67 -4.78 -9.11
C THR A 243 -10.03 -6.16 -8.98
N PRO A 244 -10.73 -7.15 -8.41
CA PRO A 244 -10.18 -8.50 -8.26
C PRO A 244 -9.63 -9.02 -9.59
N THR A 245 -8.49 -9.71 -9.55
CA THR A 245 -7.78 -10.30 -10.71
C THR A 245 -7.17 -9.32 -11.72
N GLN A 246 -7.45 -8.02 -11.61
CA GLN A 246 -6.85 -6.97 -12.45
C GLN A 246 -5.93 -6.02 -11.64
N ASP A 247 -5.83 -6.23 -10.33
CA ASP A 247 -5.29 -5.34 -9.29
C ASP A 247 -6.00 -3.98 -9.28
N GLN A 248 -5.93 -3.23 -10.36
CA GLN A 248 -6.63 -1.98 -10.54
C GLN A 248 -7.30 -1.90 -11.92
N SER A 249 -8.44 -1.24 -11.99
CA SER A 249 -9.07 -0.86 -13.26
C SER A 249 -9.16 0.65 -13.38
N LEU A 250 -9.12 1.12 -14.63
CA LEU A 250 -9.29 2.53 -14.95
C LEU A 250 -10.67 3.06 -14.50
N ARG A 251 -10.72 4.33 -14.11
CA ARG A 251 -11.98 5.08 -13.97
C ARG A 251 -12.26 5.85 -15.25
N ASP A 252 -13.51 6.28 -15.38
CA ASP A 252 -13.84 7.28 -16.39
C ASP A 252 -13.03 8.55 -16.12
N PHE A 253 -12.38 9.04 -17.17
CA PHE A 253 -11.53 10.21 -17.13
C PHE A 253 -11.69 10.97 -18.44
N GLN A 254 -11.75 12.29 -18.37
CA GLN A 254 -11.91 13.13 -19.55
C GLN A 254 -10.97 14.33 -19.47
N SER A 255 -10.25 14.57 -20.55
CA SER A 255 -9.30 15.67 -20.70
C SER A 255 -9.11 15.98 -22.17
N GLU A 256 -8.22 16.92 -22.50
CA GLU A 256 -7.97 17.31 -23.89
C GLU A 256 -7.39 16.16 -24.71
N TYR A 257 -6.42 15.43 -24.17
CA TYR A 257 -5.65 14.42 -24.91
C TYR A 257 -5.93 12.98 -24.48
N VAL A 258 -6.45 12.79 -23.26
CA VAL A 258 -6.64 11.46 -22.66
C VAL A 258 -8.08 11.32 -22.21
N ASN A 259 -8.81 10.41 -22.84
CA ASN A 259 -10.18 10.10 -22.46
C ASN A 259 -10.36 8.60 -22.24
N VAL A 260 -10.96 8.24 -21.11
CA VAL A 260 -11.32 6.87 -20.76
C VAL A 260 -12.80 6.85 -20.42
N THR A 261 -13.53 5.90 -21.00
CA THR A 261 -14.95 5.70 -20.70
C THR A 261 -15.24 4.21 -20.64
N ASN A 262 -15.91 3.76 -19.58
CA ASN A 262 -16.16 2.34 -19.32
C ASN A 262 -14.88 1.49 -19.37
N ARG A 263 -13.77 2.03 -18.85
CA ARG A 263 -12.43 1.41 -18.87
C ARG A 263 -11.80 1.27 -20.26
N VAL A 264 -12.39 1.87 -21.30
CA VAL A 264 -11.86 1.87 -22.67
C VAL A 264 -11.17 3.19 -22.94
N ARG A 265 -9.91 3.15 -23.34
CA ARG A 265 -9.17 4.31 -23.83
C ARG A 265 -9.78 4.74 -25.17
N ARG A 266 -10.13 6.02 -25.28
CA ARG A 266 -10.69 6.57 -26.52
C ARG A 266 -9.67 6.42 -27.65
N SER A 267 -10.18 6.01 -28.81
CA SER A 267 -9.40 5.84 -30.03
C SER A 267 -10.00 6.68 -31.16
N TYR A 268 -9.20 6.91 -32.20
CA TYR A 268 -9.62 7.60 -33.41
C TYR A 268 -10.82 6.88 -34.07
N GLU A 269 -11.82 7.66 -34.47
CA GLU A 269 -13.03 7.15 -35.11
C GLU A 269 -12.91 7.30 -36.64
N THR A 270 -13.08 6.18 -37.36
CA THR A 270 -13.02 6.17 -38.82
C THR A 270 -14.14 6.99 -39.46
N THR A 271 -13.83 7.70 -40.55
CA THR A 271 -14.84 8.36 -41.40
C THR A 271 -15.14 7.56 -42.67
N ALA A 272 -14.45 6.44 -42.91
CA ALA A 272 -14.70 5.57 -44.05
C ALA A 272 -16.13 4.97 -43.99
N PRO A 273 -16.86 4.95 -45.12
CA PRO A 273 -18.20 4.36 -45.15
C PRO A 273 -18.14 2.83 -45.13
N GLY A 274 -19.13 2.20 -44.49
CA GLY A 274 -19.27 0.74 -44.45
C GLY A 274 -19.51 0.23 -43.03
N GLU A 275 -19.77 -1.08 -42.90
CA GLU A 275 -19.79 -1.73 -41.60
C GLU A 275 -18.34 -1.86 -41.10
N PRO A 276 -17.98 -1.27 -39.95
CA PRO A 276 -16.62 -1.34 -39.44
C PRO A 276 -16.30 -2.73 -38.92
N LEU A 277 -15.05 -3.18 -39.10
CA LEU A 277 -14.50 -4.32 -38.37
C LEU A 277 -14.37 -3.93 -36.89
N ASP A 278 -15.10 -4.58 -35.98
CA ASP A 278 -14.98 -4.35 -34.53
C ASP A 278 -13.75 -5.09 -33.99
N VAL A 279 -12.73 -4.35 -33.58
CA VAL A 279 -11.47 -4.91 -33.09
C VAL A 279 -11.24 -4.50 -31.65
N TRP A 280 -11.05 -5.49 -30.77
CA TRP A 280 -10.62 -5.27 -29.40
C TRP A 280 -9.12 -5.36 -29.30
N PHE A 281 -8.52 -4.40 -28.62
CA PHE A 281 -7.10 -4.34 -28.37
C PHE A 281 -6.85 -4.48 -26.88
N PHE A 282 -6.13 -5.51 -26.51
CA PHE A 282 -5.65 -5.79 -25.16
C PHE A 282 -4.14 -5.57 -25.11
N GLY A 283 -3.67 -5.11 -23.96
CA GLY A 283 -2.25 -4.86 -23.73
C GLY A 283 -1.99 -4.11 -22.43
N GLY A 284 -0.71 -3.97 -22.12
CA GLY A 284 -0.23 -3.15 -21.01
C GLY A 284 -0.33 -1.64 -21.24
N SER A 285 0.54 -0.91 -20.53
CA SER A 285 0.65 0.54 -20.59
C SER A 285 1.05 1.06 -21.98
N THR A 286 1.75 0.26 -22.76
CA THR A 286 2.12 0.56 -24.16
C THR A 286 0.90 0.57 -25.08
N MET A 287 -0.04 -0.37 -24.91
CA MET A 287 -1.32 -0.38 -25.64
C MET A 287 -2.23 0.78 -25.22
N PHE A 288 -2.25 1.12 -23.93
CA PHE A 288 -2.97 2.32 -23.44
C PHE A 288 -2.41 3.62 -24.04
N GLY A 289 -1.11 3.66 -24.35
CA GLY A 289 -0.41 4.83 -24.88
C GLY A 289 0.17 5.73 -23.78
N PHE A 290 0.70 5.14 -22.70
CA PHE A 290 1.42 5.89 -21.67
C PHE A 290 2.64 6.64 -22.22
N ASP A 291 3.04 7.67 -21.49
CA ASP A 291 4.11 8.64 -21.71
C ASP A 291 4.04 9.53 -22.96
N GLY A 292 3.42 9.09 -24.05
CA GLY A 292 3.61 9.80 -25.32
C GLY A 292 2.46 9.85 -26.31
N GLN A 293 1.27 9.33 -26.00
CA GLN A 293 0.21 9.17 -26.99
C GLN A 293 -1.12 9.83 -26.59
N ARG A 294 -1.57 10.75 -27.44
CA ARG A 294 -2.93 11.32 -27.38
C ARG A 294 -3.95 10.30 -27.90
N ASP A 295 -5.22 10.45 -27.56
CA ASP A 295 -6.29 9.51 -27.96
C ASP A 295 -6.26 9.16 -29.45
N ASP A 296 -6.10 10.17 -30.29
CA ASP A 296 -6.06 10.00 -31.75
C ASP A 296 -4.78 9.32 -32.25
N HIS A 297 -3.78 9.08 -31.42
CA HIS A 297 -2.46 8.59 -31.84
C HIS A 297 -1.97 7.37 -31.05
N THR A 298 -2.89 6.68 -30.36
CA THR A 298 -2.62 5.36 -29.81
C THR A 298 -2.41 4.30 -30.91
N ILE A 299 -1.80 3.16 -30.56
CA ILE A 299 -1.64 2.03 -31.51
C ILE A 299 -2.97 1.68 -32.19
N PRO A 300 -4.10 1.48 -31.46
CA PRO A 300 -5.38 1.21 -32.09
C PRO A 300 -5.87 2.34 -33.01
N SER A 301 -5.65 3.61 -32.63
CA SER A 301 -6.00 4.76 -33.46
C SER A 301 -5.25 4.80 -34.79
N GLU A 302 -3.96 4.48 -34.77
CA GLU A 302 -3.16 4.41 -36.00
C GLU A 302 -3.55 3.20 -36.86
N VAL A 303 -3.97 2.07 -36.26
CA VAL A 303 -4.57 0.94 -37.01
C VAL A 303 -5.86 1.37 -37.70
N VAL A 304 -6.72 2.15 -37.04
CA VAL A 304 -7.95 2.68 -37.64
C VAL A 304 -7.63 3.56 -38.85
N ARG A 305 -6.61 4.43 -38.76
CA ARG A 305 -6.18 5.28 -39.90
C ARG A 305 -5.67 4.47 -41.08
N LEU A 306 -4.90 3.40 -40.83
CA LEU A 306 -4.45 2.50 -41.89
C LEU A 306 -5.63 1.82 -42.58
N GLY A 307 -6.62 1.36 -41.79
CA GLY A 307 -7.91 0.87 -42.27
C GLY A 307 -8.62 1.86 -43.19
N GLU A 308 -8.83 3.07 -42.68
CA GLU A 308 -9.51 4.14 -43.41
C GLU A 308 -8.82 4.52 -44.71
N ALA A 309 -7.48 4.57 -44.73
CA ALA A 309 -6.71 4.85 -45.94
C ALA A 309 -6.93 3.80 -47.05
N GLU A 310 -7.27 2.56 -46.69
CA GLU A 310 -7.64 1.49 -47.62
C GLU A 310 -9.16 1.41 -47.89
N GLY A 311 -9.95 2.33 -47.34
CA GLY A 311 -11.42 2.28 -47.43
C GLY A 311 -12.04 1.15 -46.62
N ARG A 312 -11.35 0.69 -45.57
CA ARG A 312 -11.74 -0.41 -44.69
C ARG A 312 -12.02 0.14 -43.29
N PRO A 313 -13.27 0.50 -42.97
CA PRO A 313 -13.58 1.05 -41.67
C PRO A 313 -13.25 0.04 -40.56
N ILE A 314 -12.60 0.52 -39.50
CA ILE A 314 -12.28 -0.25 -38.29
C ILE A 314 -12.83 0.52 -37.10
N ARG A 315 -13.48 -0.20 -36.18
CA ARG A 315 -13.92 0.31 -34.88
C ARG A 315 -13.02 -0.30 -33.82
N ALA A 316 -12.11 0.50 -33.28
CA ALA A 316 -11.18 0.06 -32.25
C ALA A 316 -11.77 0.24 -30.84
N ARG A 317 -11.58 -0.76 -29.98
CA ARG A 317 -11.79 -0.66 -28.53
C ARG A 317 -10.49 -1.00 -27.81
N ASN A 318 -9.87 0.02 -27.22
CA ASN A 318 -8.60 -0.11 -26.52
C ASN A 318 -8.84 -0.38 -25.02
N PHE A 319 -8.60 -1.64 -24.62
CA PHE A 319 -8.66 -2.10 -23.23
C PHE A 319 -7.30 -2.07 -22.54
N GLY A 320 -6.31 -1.40 -23.13
CA GLY A 320 -4.98 -1.26 -22.55
C GLY A 320 -5.03 -0.61 -21.18
N ALA A 321 -4.20 -1.06 -20.25
CA ALA A 321 -4.07 -0.44 -18.94
C ALA A 321 -2.69 -0.68 -18.32
N GLN A 322 -2.37 0.06 -17.26
CA GLN A 322 -1.05 -0.02 -16.64
C GLN A 322 -0.73 -1.43 -16.15
N GLY A 323 0.41 -1.97 -16.59
CA GLY A 323 1.00 -3.19 -16.05
C GLY A 323 0.21 -4.49 -16.28
N LEU A 324 -0.77 -4.51 -17.19
CA LEU A 324 -1.48 -5.75 -17.51
C LEU A 324 -0.53 -6.81 -18.10
N THR A 325 -0.63 -8.03 -17.60
CA THR A 325 -0.04 -9.22 -18.22
C THR A 325 -1.04 -9.91 -19.15
N ASN A 326 -0.56 -10.77 -20.05
CA ASN A 326 -1.43 -11.53 -20.96
C ASN A 326 -2.53 -12.32 -20.22
N TYR A 327 -2.22 -12.82 -19.02
CA TYR A 327 -3.19 -13.49 -18.18
C TYR A 327 -4.34 -12.55 -17.74
N GLN A 328 -4.02 -11.34 -17.26
CA GLN A 328 -5.02 -10.36 -16.85
C GLN A 328 -5.86 -9.88 -18.05
N GLU A 329 -5.21 -9.68 -19.19
CA GLU A 329 -5.87 -9.34 -20.46
C GLU A 329 -6.87 -10.43 -20.87
N THR A 330 -6.46 -11.70 -20.79
CA THR A 330 -7.32 -12.85 -21.10
C THR A 330 -8.52 -12.93 -20.15
N GLN A 331 -8.34 -12.56 -18.88
CA GLN A 331 -9.45 -12.47 -17.93
C GLN A 331 -10.43 -11.35 -18.28
N ILE A 332 -9.95 -10.18 -18.70
CA ILE A 332 -10.81 -9.08 -19.19
C ILE A 332 -11.59 -9.55 -20.41
N PHE A 333 -10.91 -10.18 -21.38
CA PHE A 333 -11.53 -10.74 -22.57
C PHE A 333 -12.65 -11.74 -22.21
N ALA A 334 -12.38 -12.68 -21.29
CA ALA A 334 -13.38 -13.63 -20.82
C ALA A 334 -14.59 -12.93 -20.17
N GLN A 335 -14.38 -11.91 -19.34
CA GLN A 335 -15.46 -11.16 -18.70
C GLN A 335 -16.34 -10.44 -19.73
N LEU A 336 -15.75 -9.84 -20.76
CA LEU A 336 -16.49 -9.18 -21.85
C LEU A 336 -17.27 -10.21 -22.70
N LEU A 337 -16.67 -11.36 -23.01
CA LEU A 337 -17.41 -12.42 -23.70
C LEU A 337 -18.58 -12.95 -22.85
N VAL A 338 -18.40 -13.10 -21.54
CA VAL A 338 -19.49 -13.55 -20.66
C VAL A 338 -20.58 -12.49 -20.51
N SER A 339 -20.26 -11.20 -20.60
CA SER A 339 -21.25 -10.11 -20.55
C SER A 339 -22.10 -9.96 -21.83
N GLY A 340 -21.81 -10.77 -22.86
CA GLY A 340 -22.57 -10.81 -24.12
C GLY A 340 -21.96 -9.98 -25.26
N GLU A 341 -20.85 -9.30 -25.02
CA GLU A 341 -20.12 -8.51 -26.01
C GLU A 341 -19.27 -9.40 -26.93
N ARG A 342 -19.25 -9.12 -28.24
CA ARG A 342 -18.48 -9.90 -29.23
C ARG A 342 -17.83 -8.96 -30.27
N PRO A 343 -16.49 -8.93 -30.40
CA PRO A 343 -15.83 -8.30 -31.53
C PRO A 343 -15.75 -9.24 -32.73
N ASP A 344 -15.33 -8.70 -33.87
CA ASP A 344 -14.92 -9.48 -35.03
C ASP A 344 -13.49 -10.02 -34.90
N LEU A 345 -12.66 -9.37 -34.07
CA LEU A 345 -11.28 -9.74 -33.80
C LEU A 345 -10.85 -9.26 -32.42
N ALA A 346 -10.11 -10.10 -31.69
CA ALA A 346 -9.36 -9.68 -30.51
C ALA A 346 -7.85 -9.72 -30.80
N VAL A 347 -7.17 -8.63 -30.46
CA VAL A 347 -5.73 -8.41 -30.62
C VAL A 347 -5.12 -8.28 -29.23
N PHE A 348 -4.08 -9.05 -28.96
CA PHE A 348 -3.27 -8.98 -27.74
C PHE A 348 -1.87 -8.49 -28.10
N TYR A 349 -1.34 -7.57 -27.30
CA TYR A 349 -0.04 -6.93 -27.49
C TYR A 349 0.75 -6.99 -26.19
N ASP A 350 1.67 -7.96 -26.15
CA ASP A 350 2.28 -8.43 -24.92
C ASP A 350 3.81 -8.31 -24.97
N GLY A 351 4.45 -8.62 -23.85
CA GLY A 351 5.88 -8.92 -23.82
C GLY A 351 6.60 -8.38 -22.60
N ILE A 352 6.60 -7.04 -22.42
CA ILE A 352 7.38 -6.43 -21.33
C ILE A 352 6.84 -6.83 -19.96
N ASN A 353 5.52 -6.85 -19.78
CA ASN A 353 4.91 -7.10 -18.48
C ASN A 353 5.03 -8.56 -18.08
N ASP A 354 4.82 -9.48 -19.02
CA ASP A 354 4.99 -10.92 -18.83
C ASP A 354 6.45 -11.25 -18.49
N THR A 355 7.41 -10.64 -19.19
CA THR A 355 8.84 -10.80 -18.92
C THR A 355 9.23 -10.20 -17.56
N ALA A 356 8.79 -8.97 -17.29
CA ALA A 356 9.11 -8.26 -16.05
C ALA A 356 8.52 -8.94 -14.82
N LEU A 357 7.30 -9.46 -14.91
CA LEU A 357 6.64 -10.18 -13.81
C LEU A 357 7.48 -11.38 -13.38
N GLN A 358 7.85 -12.25 -14.31
CA GLN A 358 8.58 -13.47 -13.98
C GLN A 358 10.00 -13.16 -13.50
N LEU A 359 10.65 -12.13 -14.07
CA LEU A 359 11.96 -11.69 -13.60
C LEU A 359 11.91 -11.16 -12.16
N GLN A 360 10.91 -10.32 -11.85
CA GLN A 360 10.71 -9.77 -10.51
C GLN A 360 10.37 -10.87 -9.49
N ASN A 361 9.53 -11.83 -9.88
CA ASN A 361 9.18 -12.94 -9.00
C ASN A 361 10.40 -13.84 -8.74
N ALA A 362 11.16 -14.18 -9.77
CA ALA A 362 12.30 -15.09 -9.64
C ALA A 362 13.52 -14.46 -8.95
N LEU A 363 13.85 -13.21 -9.28
CA LEU A 363 15.08 -12.56 -8.80
C LEU A 363 14.85 -11.71 -7.55
N ALA A 364 13.69 -11.06 -7.44
CA ALA A 364 13.37 -10.16 -6.33
C ALA A 364 12.39 -10.77 -5.32
N HIS A 365 11.93 -12.01 -5.53
CA HIS A 365 11.02 -12.71 -4.62
C HIS A 365 9.73 -11.93 -4.32
N ARG A 366 9.25 -11.16 -5.30
CA ARG A 366 8.03 -10.34 -5.17
C ARG A 366 6.76 -11.18 -5.12
N ASP A 367 6.74 -12.23 -5.93
CA ASP A 367 5.68 -13.24 -5.93
C ASP A 367 6.23 -14.58 -6.45
N VAL A 368 5.36 -15.54 -6.77
CA VAL A 368 5.74 -16.87 -7.26
C VAL A 368 6.11 -16.82 -8.75
N ALA A 369 7.33 -17.27 -9.08
CA ALA A 369 7.79 -17.38 -10.46
C ALA A 369 7.28 -18.67 -11.13
N GLY A 370 7.00 -18.58 -12.43
CA GLY A 370 6.38 -19.66 -13.21
C GLY A 370 4.87 -19.80 -12.98
N GLU A 371 4.23 -18.77 -12.41
CA GLU A 371 2.78 -18.71 -12.22
C GLU A 371 2.19 -17.44 -12.85
N PRO A 372 0.95 -17.52 -13.37
CA PRO A 372 0.22 -16.34 -13.79
C PRO A 372 0.00 -15.40 -12.61
N GLY A 373 0.20 -14.10 -12.84
CA GLY A 373 0.15 -13.12 -11.78
C GLY A 373 0.02 -11.70 -12.31
N GLN A 374 0.31 -10.74 -11.44
CA GLN A 374 0.09 -9.33 -11.68
C GLN A 374 1.30 -8.55 -11.15
N LEU A 375 1.74 -7.53 -11.89
CA LEU A 375 3.00 -6.83 -11.61
C LEU A 375 3.05 -6.11 -10.25
N GLN A 376 1.91 -5.79 -9.64
CA GLN A 376 1.82 -4.94 -8.44
C GLN A 376 1.20 -5.64 -7.23
N SER A 377 1.03 -6.97 -7.29
CA SER A 377 0.38 -7.73 -6.22
C SER A 377 1.12 -7.67 -4.88
N ASP A 378 2.45 -7.56 -4.90
CA ASP A 378 3.27 -7.40 -3.70
C ASP A 378 3.06 -6.05 -3.01
N LEU A 379 3.01 -4.97 -3.79
CA LEU A 379 2.73 -3.62 -3.30
C LEU A 379 1.35 -3.54 -2.67
N LEU A 380 0.33 -4.11 -3.32
CA LEU A 380 -1.02 -4.14 -2.78
C LEU A 380 -1.09 -4.96 -1.49
N ARG A 381 -0.49 -6.15 -1.47
CA ARG A 381 -0.44 -7.02 -0.28
C ARG A 381 0.26 -6.32 0.89
N GLY A 382 1.40 -5.69 0.65
CA GLY A 382 2.13 -4.90 1.64
C GLY A 382 1.31 -3.72 2.18
N ALA A 383 0.63 -2.98 1.30
CA ALA A 383 -0.24 -1.87 1.70
C ALA A 383 -1.42 -2.33 2.58
N LEU A 384 -2.04 -3.47 2.27
CA LEU A 384 -3.12 -4.04 3.07
C LEU A 384 -2.65 -4.44 4.47
N VAL A 385 -1.49 -5.10 4.57
CA VAL A 385 -0.89 -5.46 5.86
C VAL A 385 -0.54 -4.22 6.68
N ALA A 386 0.06 -3.20 6.04
CA ALA A 386 0.36 -1.92 6.66
C ALA A 386 -0.90 -1.19 7.16
N ALA A 387 -2.03 -1.34 6.46
CA ALA A 387 -3.34 -0.83 6.86
C ALA A 387 -4.02 -1.65 7.99
N GLY A 388 -3.36 -2.69 8.51
CA GLY A 388 -3.86 -3.51 9.62
C GLY A 388 -4.78 -4.65 9.21
N VAL A 389 -4.85 -4.99 7.92
CA VAL A 389 -5.53 -6.22 7.46
C VAL A 389 -4.71 -7.41 7.95
N ALA A 390 -5.36 -8.31 8.70
CA ALA A 390 -4.70 -9.50 9.24
C ALA A 390 -4.19 -10.39 8.09
N GLY A 391 -2.88 -10.66 8.07
CA GLY A 391 -2.24 -11.43 7.00
C GLY A 391 -0.72 -11.35 7.05
N SER A 392 -0.07 -11.77 5.96
CA SER A 392 1.36 -11.63 5.72
C SER A 392 1.57 -10.89 4.40
N ASP A 393 2.64 -10.10 4.34
CA ASP A 393 3.15 -9.43 3.14
C ASP A 393 4.04 -10.34 2.29
N ALA A 394 4.39 -11.53 2.80
CA ALA A 394 5.14 -12.54 2.06
C ALA A 394 4.35 -13.06 0.85
N PRO A 395 5.04 -13.48 -0.22
CA PRO A 395 4.43 -14.21 -1.32
C PRO A 395 3.60 -15.42 -0.85
N PRO A 396 2.53 -15.77 -1.58
CA PRO A 396 1.80 -17.00 -1.31
C PRO A 396 2.68 -18.24 -1.53
N SER A 397 2.24 -19.38 -1.00
CA SER A 397 2.83 -20.67 -1.39
C SER A 397 2.49 -20.97 -2.85
N PRO A 398 3.41 -21.60 -3.61
CA PRO A 398 3.19 -21.88 -5.02
C PRO A 398 2.02 -22.85 -5.22
N LEU A 399 1.28 -22.66 -6.31
CA LEU A 399 0.23 -23.58 -6.77
C LEU A 399 0.81 -24.93 -7.19
N SER A 400 2.02 -24.94 -7.75
CA SER A 400 2.75 -26.16 -8.13
C SER A 400 4.06 -26.32 -7.34
N PRO A 401 4.40 -27.54 -6.87
CA PRO A 401 5.71 -27.80 -6.26
C PRO A 401 6.91 -27.45 -7.16
N ASP A 402 6.73 -27.49 -8.48
CA ASP A 402 7.77 -27.16 -9.46
C ASP A 402 8.12 -25.65 -9.46
N ASN A 403 7.26 -24.81 -8.87
CA ASN A 403 7.42 -23.37 -8.75
C ASN A 403 7.93 -22.93 -7.36
N ALA A 404 8.54 -23.85 -6.62
CA ALA A 404 9.18 -23.51 -5.36
C ALA A 404 10.27 -22.43 -5.57
N PRO A 405 10.32 -21.39 -4.72
CA PRO A 405 11.26 -20.29 -4.89
C PRO A 405 12.72 -20.77 -4.76
N LEU A 406 13.56 -20.34 -5.69
CA LEU A 406 15.01 -20.56 -5.68
C LEU A 406 15.73 -19.30 -5.22
N PRO A 407 16.83 -19.37 -4.45
CA PRO A 407 17.61 -18.18 -4.09
C PRO A 407 18.01 -17.38 -5.34
N ALA A 408 17.96 -16.04 -5.28
CA ALA A 408 18.15 -15.18 -6.46
C ALA A 408 19.47 -15.44 -7.23
N GLY A 409 20.55 -15.80 -6.53
CA GLY A 409 21.84 -16.15 -7.13
C GLY A 409 21.95 -17.58 -7.68
N GLU A 410 20.90 -18.39 -7.53
CA GLU A 410 20.84 -19.79 -7.93
C GLU A 410 19.84 -20.04 -9.06
N VAL A 411 19.09 -19.02 -9.51
CA VAL A 411 18.11 -19.16 -10.58
C VAL A 411 18.82 -19.38 -11.92
N PRO A 412 18.68 -20.57 -12.57
CA PRO A 412 19.31 -20.80 -13.87
C PRO A 412 18.63 -19.96 -14.96
N LEU A 413 19.40 -19.47 -15.95
CA LEU A 413 18.85 -18.71 -17.07
C LEU A 413 17.74 -19.47 -17.82
N ASP A 414 17.94 -20.77 -18.05
CA ASP A 414 16.94 -21.62 -18.73
C ASP A 414 15.66 -21.82 -17.89
N ARG A 415 15.71 -21.58 -16.57
CA ARG A 415 14.50 -21.54 -15.73
C ARG A 415 13.77 -20.21 -15.94
N LEU A 416 14.47 -19.07 -15.92
CA LEU A 416 13.87 -17.76 -16.17
C LEU A 416 13.17 -17.68 -17.53
N VAL A 417 13.84 -18.17 -18.59
CA VAL A 417 13.26 -18.18 -19.94
C VAL A 417 12.00 -19.04 -20.00
N ARG A 418 12.03 -20.24 -19.39
CA ARG A 418 10.84 -21.10 -19.32
C ARG A 418 9.70 -20.47 -18.53
N ASP A 419 9.99 -19.85 -17.38
CA ASP A 419 8.94 -19.24 -16.56
C ASP A 419 8.21 -18.11 -17.31
N VAL A 420 8.91 -17.34 -18.15
CA VAL A 420 8.27 -16.35 -19.04
C VAL A 420 7.47 -17.03 -20.15
N VAL A 421 8.11 -17.93 -20.90
CA VAL A 421 7.54 -18.51 -22.12
C VAL A 421 6.37 -19.43 -21.83
N ASP A 422 6.47 -20.29 -20.80
CA ASP A 422 5.45 -21.28 -20.47
C ASP A 422 4.18 -20.58 -19.96
N VAL A 423 4.32 -19.58 -19.06
CA VAL A 423 3.18 -18.79 -18.57
C VAL A 423 2.52 -18.02 -19.71
N TYR A 424 3.31 -17.44 -20.62
CA TYR A 424 2.77 -16.74 -21.78
C TYR A 424 2.07 -17.69 -22.77
N ALA A 425 2.64 -18.87 -23.01
CA ALA A 425 2.05 -19.90 -23.86
C ALA A 425 0.69 -20.37 -23.33
N ASP A 426 0.58 -20.60 -22.02
CA ASP A 426 -0.67 -20.98 -21.37
C ASP A 426 -1.75 -19.88 -21.51
N GLY A 427 -1.34 -18.60 -21.41
CA GLY A 427 -2.23 -17.45 -21.63
C GLY A 427 -2.73 -17.35 -23.09
N ILE A 428 -1.84 -17.56 -24.06
CA ILE A 428 -2.19 -17.64 -25.49
C ILE A 428 -3.18 -18.79 -25.73
N GLU A 429 -2.89 -19.98 -25.21
CA GLU A 429 -3.78 -21.13 -25.37
C GLU A 429 -5.16 -20.84 -24.78
N LEU A 430 -5.22 -20.25 -23.58
CA LEU A 430 -6.47 -19.91 -22.91
C LEU A 430 -7.29 -18.90 -23.72
N SER A 431 -6.67 -17.81 -24.19
CA SER A 431 -7.35 -16.78 -24.97
C SER A 431 -7.85 -17.30 -26.32
N ILE A 432 -7.06 -18.11 -27.04
CA ILE A 432 -7.47 -18.75 -28.30
C ILE A 432 -8.63 -19.72 -28.06
N ASN A 433 -8.58 -20.54 -27.01
CA ASN A 433 -9.64 -21.47 -26.68
C ASN A 433 -10.95 -20.74 -26.33
N LEU A 434 -10.87 -19.63 -25.60
CA LEU A 434 -12.02 -18.75 -25.35
C LEU A 434 -12.55 -18.15 -26.65
N GLY A 435 -11.69 -17.58 -27.49
CA GLY A 435 -12.06 -17.04 -28.80
C GLY A 435 -12.81 -18.07 -29.65
N ASN A 436 -12.25 -19.26 -29.80
CA ASN A 436 -12.86 -20.37 -30.54
C ASN A 436 -14.24 -20.76 -29.98
N ALA A 437 -14.39 -20.82 -28.66
CA ALA A 437 -15.67 -21.15 -28.02
C ALA A 437 -16.76 -20.10 -28.26
N TYR A 438 -16.37 -18.83 -28.41
CA TYR A 438 -17.28 -17.70 -28.61
C TYR A 438 -17.35 -17.21 -30.06
N GLY A 439 -16.64 -17.86 -31.00
CA GLY A 439 -16.61 -17.49 -32.42
C GLY A 439 -15.84 -16.20 -32.72
N VAL A 440 -14.89 -15.84 -31.86
CA VAL A 440 -14.06 -14.62 -31.98
C VAL A 440 -12.62 -15.04 -32.31
N PRO A 441 -12.10 -14.71 -33.50
CA PRO A 441 -10.69 -14.86 -33.82
C PRO A 441 -9.80 -14.06 -32.85
N VAL A 442 -8.65 -14.65 -32.48
CA VAL A 442 -7.66 -14.05 -31.58
C VAL A 442 -6.29 -14.05 -32.25
N VAL A 443 -5.58 -12.93 -32.18
CA VAL A 443 -4.18 -12.81 -32.63
C VAL A 443 -3.32 -12.17 -31.54
N HIS A 444 -2.08 -12.62 -31.45
CA HIS A 444 -1.09 -12.17 -30.47
C HIS A 444 0.10 -11.53 -31.17
N PHE A 445 0.58 -10.43 -30.62
CA PHE A 445 1.77 -9.71 -31.09
C PHE A 445 2.76 -9.56 -29.94
N TRP A 446 4.02 -9.93 -30.20
CA TRP A 446 5.11 -9.67 -29.27
C TRP A 446 5.78 -8.34 -29.60
N GLN A 447 5.82 -7.46 -28.62
CA GLN A 447 6.15 -6.06 -28.84
C GLN A 447 7.66 -5.76 -29.01
N PRO A 448 8.01 -4.65 -29.69
CA PRO A 448 9.34 -4.06 -29.63
C PRO A 448 9.60 -3.30 -28.31
N ASP A 449 10.88 -3.20 -27.94
CA ASP A 449 11.37 -2.46 -26.79
C ASP A 449 12.85 -2.01 -27.00
N LEU A 450 13.41 -1.30 -26.03
CA LEU A 450 14.79 -0.81 -26.03
C LEU A 450 15.84 -1.93 -26.18
N LEU A 451 15.52 -3.14 -25.71
CA LEU A 451 16.41 -4.31 -25.73
C LEU A 451 16.34 -5.06 -27.07
N THR A 452 15.25 -4.93 -27.81
CA THR A 452 15.08 -5.53 -29.13
C THR A 452 15.55 -4.62 -30.27
N ARG A 453 15.44 -3.30 -30.12
CA ARG A 453 15.78 -2.32 -31.16
C ARG A 453 17.21 -2.48 -31.68
N THR A 454 17.37 -2.60 -32.99
CA THR A 454 18.66 -2.80 -33.67
C THR A 454 18.71 -2.10 -35.04
N PRO A 455 19.52 -1.04 -35.22
CA PRO A 455 20.43 -0.43 -34.25
C PRO A 455 19.69 0.40 -33.20
N LEU A 456 20.27 0.49 -32.00
CA LEU A 456 19.83 1.47 -31.00
C LEU A 456 20.02 2.88 -31.59
N HIS A 457 19.00 3.74 -31.50
CA HIS A 457 19.09 5.09 -32.01
C HIS A 457 20.00 5.95 -31.09
N PRO A 458 20.88 6.83 -31.61
CA PRO A 458 21.77 7.62 -30.77
C PRO A 458 21.05 8.49 -29.72
N GLY A 459 19.85 8.98 -30.05
CA GLY A 459 18.99 9.71 -29.12
C GLY A 459 18.36 8.86 -28.01
N GLU A 460 18.48 7.53 -28.08
CA GLU A 460 17.96 6.59 -27.08
C GLU A 460 19.08 5.95 -26.25
N GLU A 461 20.36 6.18 -26.61
CA GLU A 461 21.51 5.73 -25.82
C GLU A 461 21.49 6.32 -24.39
N GLU A 462 20.95 7.54 -24.23
CA GLU A 462 20.78 8.17 -22.91
C GLU A 462 19.84 7.37 -21.99
N LEU A 463 18.90 6.61 -22.55
CA LEU A 463 17.97 5.79 -21.77
C LEU A 463 18.68 4.66 -21.04
N LEU A 464 19.82 4.17 -21.55
CA LEU A 464 20.60 3.15 -20.85
C LEU A 464 21.10 3.67 -19.50
N GLU A 465 21.62 4.90 -19.47
CA GLU A 465 22.08 5.52 -18.23
C GLU A 465 20.91 5.82 -17.28
N VAL A 466 19.79 6.35 -17.80
CA VAL A 466 18.58 6.62 -17.00
C VAL A 466 18.03 5.34 -16.35
N GLN A 467 18.11 4.21 -17.04
CA GLN A 467 17.66 2.90 -16.54
C GLN A 467 18.72 2.19 -15.69
N GLY A 468 19.88 2.83 -15.44
CA GLY A 468 20.97 2.24 -14.67
C GLY A 468 21.63 1.03 -15.33
N MET A 469 21.53 0.92 -16.66
CA MET A 469 22.13 -0.15 -17.45
C MET A 469 23.52 0.27 -17.92
N ASP A 470 24.56 -0.32 -17.32
CA ASP A 470 25.87 -0.33 -17.95
C ASP A 470 25.90 -1.31 -19.14
N GLU A 471 27.00 -1.30 -19.90
CA GLU A 471 27.16 -2.16 -21.08
C GLU A 471 26.97 -3.65 -20.74
N LEU A 472 27.44 -4.12 -19.58
CA LEU A 472 27.32 -5.53 -19.21
C LEU A 472 25.86 -5.90 -18.92
N ILE A 473 25.15 -5.06 -18.17
CA ILE A 473 23.72 -5.22 -17.84
C ILE A 473 22.90 -5.19 -19.13
N TYR A 474 23.11 -4.18 -19.97
CA TYR A 474 22.41 -4.04 -21.25
C TYR A 474 22.59 -5.28 -22.12
N GLN A 475 23.84 -5.72 -22.37
CA GLN A 475 24.08 -6.91 -23.20
C GLN A 475 23.52 -8.19 -22.59
N SER A 476 23.53 -8.31 -21.27
CA SER A 476 22.96 -9.47 -20.56
C SER A 476 21.44 -9.51 -20.66
N MET A 477 20.76 -8.37 -20.49
CA MET A 477 19.32 -8.24 -20.69
C MET A 477 18.93 -8.52 -22.14
N ARG A 478 19.66 -7.95 -23.11
CA ARG A 478 19.44 -8.25 -24.54
C ARG A 478 19.59 -9.74 -24.86
N ALA A 479 20.61 -10.40 -24.30
CA ALA A 479 20.82 -11.82 -24.50
C ALA A 479 19.65 -12.65 -23.92
N PHE A 480 19.15 -12.28 -22.74
CA PHE A 480 17.96 -12.92 -22.16
C PHE A 480 16.69 -12.67 -23.00
N TRP A 481 16.43 -11.42 -23.40
CA TRP A 481 15.31 -11.08 -24.30
C TRP A 481 15.36 -11.85 -25.60
N ALA A 482 16.55 -11.99 -26.21
CA ALA A 482 16.72 -12.77 -27.42
C ALA A 482 16.38 -14.26 -27.22
N ARG A 483 16.64 -14.83 -26.03
CA ARG A 483 16.27 -16.22 -25.71
C ARG A 483 14.77 -16.38 -25.50
N VAL A 484 14.12 -15.43 -24.83
CA VAL A 484 12.65 -15.40 -24.71
C VAL A 484 12.02 -15.33 -26.11
N ARG A 485 12.48 -14.38 -26.95
CA ARG A 485 12.00 -14.21 -28.33
C ARG A 485 12.17 -15.46 -29.20
N GLN A 486 13.32 -16.12 -29.12
CA GLN A 486 13.59 -17.37 -29.85
C GLN A 486 12.71 -18.54 -29.42
N ALA A 487 12.14 -18.47 -28.21
CA ALA A 487 11.31 -19.50 -27.64
C ALA A 487 9.81 -19.15 -27.66
N LEU A 488 9.41 -18.04 -28.29
CA LEU A 488 8.00 -17.64 -28.36
C LEU A 488 7.13 -18.75 -28.96
N PRO A 489 5.90 -18.93 -28.45
CA PRO A 489 4.98 -19.93 -28.96
C PRO A 489 4.70 -19.77 -30.47
N PRO A 490 4.51 -20.86 -31.22
CA PRO A 490 4.12 -20.78 -32.62
C PRO A 490 2.82 -19.99 -32.80
N GLY A 491 2.77 -19.11 -33.79
CA GLY A 491 1.59 -18.29 -34.10
C GLY A 491 1.58 -16.90 -33.47
N VAL A 492 2.53 -16.60 -32.57
CA VAL A 492 2.78 -15.23 -32.13
C VAL A 492 3.44 -14.44 -33.25
N ASN A 493 2.91 -13.25 -33.54
CA ASN A 493 3.50 -12.33 -34.51
C ASN A 493 4.60 -11.52 -33.80
N ASP A 494 5.87 -11.90 -34.00
CA ASP A 494 7.00 -11.12 -33.49
C ASP A 494 7.17 -9.85 -34.32
N ILE A 495 6.88 -8.69 -33.73
CA ILE A 495 7.06 -7.36 -34.32
C ILE A 495 8.13 -6.55 -33.57
N SER A 496 9.05 -7.23 -32.89
CA SER A 496 10.07 -6.60 -32.06
C SER A 496 11.06 -5.72 -32.82
N ASP A 497 11.06 -5.79 -34.15
CA ASP A 497 11.88 -5.03 -35.09
C ASP A 497 11.14 -3.80 -35.66
N ALA A 498 9.91 -3.52 -35.22
CA ALA A 498 9.08 -2.43 -35.78
C ALA A 498 9.74 -1.04 -35.70
N TYR A 499 10.70 -0.84 -34.80
CA TYR A 499 11.43 0.43 -34.65
C TYR A 499 12.74 0.52 -35.45
N ASP A 500 13.22 -0.60 -36.02
CA ASP A 500 14.56 -0.68 -36.61
C ASP A 500 14.74 0.22 -37.84
N ALA A 501 13.65 0.49 -38.57
CA ALA A 501 13.64 1.36 -39.74
C ALA A 501 13.39 2.85 -39.40
N ILE A 502 13.14 3.20 -38.13
CA ILE A 502 12.81 4.56 -37.72
C ILE A 502 14.10 5.33 -37.41
N GLU A 503 14.32 6.43 -38.14
CA GLU A 503 15.50 7.29 -38.02
C GLU A 503 15.40 8.36 -36.91
N VAL A 504 14.28 8.41 -36.19
CA VAL A 504 14.04 9.32 -35.06
C VAL A 504 13.89 8.52 -33.75
N PRO A 505 14.20 9.12 -32.59
CA PRO A 505 13.94 8.47 -31.31
C PRO A 505 12.43 8.35 -31.11
N VAL A 506 11.98 7.18 -30.66
CA VAL A 506 10.58 6.92 -30.37
C VAL A 506 10.35 6.44 -28.94
N LEU A 507 11.37 5.86 -28.29
CA LEU A 507 11.28 5.36 -26.91
C LEU A 507 11.49 6.50 -25.91
N SER A 508 10.60 6.56 -24.90
CA SER A 508 10.75 7.44 -23.74
C SER A 508 11.39 6.74 -22.53
N ASP A 509 11.28 5.41 -22.48
CA ASP A 509 11.93 4.55 -21.52
C ASP A 509 12.28 3.18 -22.15
N ILE A 510 12.26 2.08 -21.38
CA ILE A 510 12.51 0.74 -21.92
C ILE A 510 11.47 0.35 -22.99
N VAL A 511 10.23 0.83 -22.93
CA VAL A 511 9.12 0.26 -23.71
C VAL A 511 8.07 1.28 -24.19
N HIS A 512 7.86 2.37 -23.46
CA HIS A 512 6.88 3.39 -23.83
C HIS A 512 7.39 4.22 -25.00
N VAL A 513 6.46 4.63 -25.86
CA VAL A 513 6.78 5.33 -27.09
C VAL A 513 5.89 6.53 -27.36
N ASN A 514 6.45 7.48 -28.10
CA ASN A 514 5.71 8.57 -28.70
C ASN A 514 4.77 8.09 -29.84
N GLU A 515 4.07 9.03 -30.45
CA GLU A 515 3.09 8.77 -31.52
C GLU A 515 3.71 8.15 -32.79
N ASP A 516 4.99 8.39 -33.07
CA ASP A 516 5.69 7.79 -34.21
C ASP A 516 6.01 6.30 -33.94
N GLY A 517 6.39 5.96 -32.71
CA GLY A 517 6.53 4.56 -32.30
C GLY A 517 5.19 3.81 -32.34
N ALA A 518 4.10 4.45 -31.89
CA ALA A 518 2.76 3.88 -31.99
C ALA A 518 2.34 3.60 -33.45
N ARG A 519 2.64 4.53 -34.36
CA ARG A 519 2.41 4.39 -35.80
C ARG A 519 3.18 3.21 -36.40
N ALA A 520 4.42 3.01 -35.97
CA ALA A 520 5.25 1.90 -36.46
C ALA A 520 4.74 0.53 -35.99
N VAL A 521 4.33 0.42 -34.72
CA VAL A 521 3.68 -0.80 -34.20
C VAL A 521 2.39 -1.08 -34.95
N ALA A 522 1.53 -0.06 -35.14
CA ALA A 522 0.30 -0.20 -35.90
C ALA A 522 0.56 -0.66 -37.35
N ALA A 523 1.58 -0.11 -38.00
CA ALA A 523 1.98 -0.52 -39.35
C ALA A 523 2.47 -1.97 -39.42
N ALA A 524 3.16 -2.46 -38.37
CA ALA A 524 3.58 -3.86 -38.28
C ALA A 524 2.41 -4.81 -38.00
N MET A 525 1.41 -4.39 -37.22
CA MET A 525 0.21 -5.18 -36.93
C MET A 525 -0.77 -5.25 -38.10
N TYR A 526 -0.92 -4.14 -38.84
CA TYR A 526 -1.99 -3.96 -39.79
C TYR A 526 -2.08 -5.05 -40.88
N PRO A 527 -0.99 -5.56 -41.49
CA PRO A 527 -1.06 -6.63 -42.49
C PRO A 527 -1.73 -7.92 -42.01
N VAL A 528 -1.68 -8.20 -40.69
CA VAL A 528 -2.36 -9.36 -40.08
C VAL A 528 -3.82 -9.02 -39.80
N ILE A 529 -4.09 -7.87 -39.19
CA ILE A 529 -5.46 -7.39 -38.89
C ILE A 529 -6.28 -7.23 -40.18
N ALA A 530 -5.65 -6.76 -41.24
CA ALA A 530 -6.22 -6.57 -42.58
C ALA A 530 -6.63 -7.88 -43.26
N GLN A 531 -6.39 -9.06 -42.68
CA GLN A 531 -6.88 -10.33 -43.23
C GLN A 531 -8.33 -10.63 -42.78
N TYR A 532 -8.81 -9.93 -41.77
CA TYR A 532 -10.14 -10.12 -41.19
C TYR A 532 -11.18 -9.19 -41.82
N THR A 533 -12.43 -9.62 -41.80
CA THR A 533 -13.58 -8.90 -42.34
C THR A 533 -14.69 -8.84 -41.29
N PRO A 534 -15.53 -7.79 -41.28
CA PRO A 534 -16.67 -7.72 -40.38
C PRO A 534 -17.54 -8.96 -40.49
N SER A 535 -18.00 -9.49 -39.36
CA SER A 535 -18.97 -10.57 -39.34
C SER A 535 -20.28 -10.07 -39.92
N ALA A 536 -20.96 -10.88 -40.73
CA ALA A 536 -22.33 -10.56 -41.12
C ALA A 536 -23.17 -10.49 -39.83
N ALA A 537 -23.61 -9.28 -39.46
CA ALA A 537 -24.37 -9.05 -38.24
C ALA A 537 -25.47 -10.12 -38.11
N THR A 538 -25.33 -11.01 -37.12
CA THR A 538 -26.44 -11.89 -36.77
C THR A 538 -27.47 -10.98 -36.11
N PRO A 539 -28.70 -10.86 -36.64
CA PRO A 539 -29.71 -10.01 -36.02
C PRO A 539 -29.85 -10.47 -34.57
N SER A 540 -29.58 -9.59 -33.61
CA SER A 540 -29.85 -9.84 -32.21
C SER A 540 -31.34 -10.19 -32.09
N GLY A 541 -31.63 -11.47 -31.91
CA GLY A 541 -32.99 -11.96 -31.66
C GLY A 541 -33.55 -11.23 -30.43
N GLY A 542 -34.73 -10.65 -30.60
CA GLY A 542 -35.41 -9.85 -29.56
C GLY A 542 -36.06 -10.65 -28.45
#